data_AF-A0A193C1B8-F1
#
_entry.id   AF-A0A193C1B8-F1
#
_cell.length_a   1.000
_cell.length_b   1.000
_cell.length_c   1.000
_cell.angle_alpha   90.00
_cell.angle_beta   90.00
_cell.angle_gamma   90.00
#
_symmetry.space_group_name_H-M   'P 1'
#
loop_
_entity.id
_entity.type
_entity.pdbx_description
1 polymer ?
#
loop_
_entity_poly.entity_id
_entity_poly.type
_entity_poly.pdbx_seq_one_letter_code
_entity_poly.pdbx_strand_id
1 'polypeptide(L)'
;MREDGRVTDEQRVLVAVFATPVASFLLRYGKDLGYTTVLLEPDGARATDVENGFEAVSTVPELGSDTDVVVTDHDRPELGEVLKAVLDRPARWVGVLGNPRHAGPHVSALKALDVPEDRIARVHRPVGLNIGSRTPPEIAIATLAGLLADRNGRPGGFEFSSPRV
;
A
#
# COMPACT_ATOMS: atom_id res chain seq x y z
N MET A 1 -0.20 -1.13 -37.17
CA MET A 1 -0.39 -2.57 -36.88
C MET A 1 0.90 -3.12 -36.30
N ARG A 2 1.13 -3.20 -34.99
CA ARG A 2 0.30 -2.95 -33.79
C ARG A 2 0.91 -1.75 -33.02
N GLU A 3 0.06 -0.84 -32.60
CA GLU A 3 0.44 0.40 -31.90
C GLU A 3 0.92 0.12 -30.47
N ASP A 4 2.05 0.75 -30.14
CA ASP A 4 2.35 1.40 -28.87
C ASP A 4 1.70 0.79 -27.61
N GLY A 5 2.44 -0.11 -26.94
CA GLY A 5 2.10 -0.64 -25.62
C GLY A 5 2.34 0.34 -24.45
N ARG A 6 2.29 1.66 -24.67
CA ARG A 6 2.16 2.62 -23.57
C ARG A 6 0.78 2.45 -22.96
N VAL A 7 0.76 1.78 -21.81
CA VAL A 7 -0.27 1.99 -20.81
C VAL A 7 -0.45 3.50 -20.68
N THR A 8 -1.63 3.99 -21.04
CA THR A 8 -2.02 5.39 -20.87
C THR A 8 -1.68 5.80 -19.45
N ASP A 9 -1.16 7.02 -19.28
CA ASP A 9 -0.78 7.63 -18.01
C ASP A 9 -2.03 7.82 -17.13
N GLU A 10 -2.61 6.71 -16.65
CA GLU A 10 -3.51 6.72 -15.51
C GLU A 10 -2.62 7.00 -14.31
N GLN A 11 -2.64 8.26 -13.88
CA GLN A 11 -1.87 8.79 -12.77
C GLN A 11 -2.00 7.87 -11.55
N ARG A 12 -0.98 7.04 -11.29
CA ARG A 12 -1.05 6.05 -10.20
C ARG A 12 -0.84 6.78 -8.89
N VAL A 13 -1.73 6.59 -7.92
CA VAL A 13 -1.59 7.19 -6.59
C VAL A 13 -1.12 6.12 -5.61
N LEU A 14 -0.11 6.44 -4.81
CA LEU A 14 0.36 5.60 -3.71
C LEU A 14 0.24 6.37 -2.40
N VAL A 15 -0.63 5.89 -1.53
CA VAL A 15 -0.82 6.43 -0.18
C VAL A 15 -0.12 5.52 0.82
N ALA A 16 0.89 6.05 1.51
CA ALA A 16 1.45 5.39 2.69
C ALA A 16 0.71 5.91 3.93
N VAL A 17 0.23 5.00 4.77
CA VAL A 17 -0.45 5.34 6.02
C VAL A 17 0.51 5.13 7.18
N PHE A 18 0.54 6.14 8.05
CA PHE A 18 1.42 6.32 9.18
C PHE A 18 2.88 6.61 8.78
N ALA A 19 3.47 7.58 9.46
CA ALA A 19 4.84 8.02 9.30
C ALA A 19 5.79 6.99 9.91
N THR A 20 6.49 6.25 9.05
CA THR A 20 7.49 5.25 9.46
C THR A 20 8.71 5.32 8.55
N PRO A 21 9.86 4.74 8.96
CA PRO A 21 10.99 4.59 8.05
C PRO A 21 10.62 3.87 6.74
N VAL A 22 9.72 2.88 6.79
CA VAL A 22 9.26 2.18 5.59
C VAL A 22 8.44 3.11 4.70
N ALA A 23 7.56 3.94 5.27
CA ALA A 23 6.77 4.93 4.51
C ALA A 23 7.69 5.90 3.74
N SER A 24 8.75 6.42 4.38
CA SER A 24 9.72 7.30 3.70
C SER A 24 10.30 6.68 2.44
N PHE A 25 10.83 5.44 2.55
CA PHE A 25 11.40 4.75 1.39
C PHE A 25 10.34 4.36 0.36
N LEU A 26 9.16 3.94 0.81
CA LEU A 26 8.04 3.56 -0.05
C LEU A 26 7.56 4.73 -0.91
N LEU A 27 7.36 5.91 -0.31
CA LEU A 27 6.95 7.11 -1.02
C LEU A 27 8.04 7.65 -1.94
N ARG A 28 9.31 7.57 -1.52
CA ARG A 28 10.46 7.94 -2.37
C ARG A 28 10.55 7.07 -3.61
N TYR A 29 10.64 5.75 -3.43
CA TYR A 29 10.76 4.80 -4.54
C TYR A 29 9.48 4.77 -5.39
N GLY A 30 8.30 4.95 -4.78
CA GLY A 30 7.05 5.10 -5.51
C GLY A 30 7.08 6.29 -6.47
N LYS A 31 7.58 7.44 -6.01
CA LYS A 31 7.76 8.63 -6.85
C LYS A 31 8.72 8.37 -8.02
N ASP A 32 9.84 7.69 -7.76
CA ASP A 32 10.80 7.29 -8.80
C ASP A 32 10.18 6.33 -9.83
N LEU A 33 9.18 5.54 -9.43
CA LEU A 33 8.40 4.65 -10.30
C LEU A 33 7.23 5.35 -11.02
N GLY A 34 7.04 6.65 -10.82
CA GLY A 34 6.00 7.46 -11.47
C GLY A 34 4.67 7.52 -10.70
N TYR A 35 4.61 7.13 -9.43
CA TYR A 35 3.42 7.36 -8.60
C TYR A 35 3.34 8.81 -8.14
N THR A 36 2.12 9.34 -8.06
CA THR A 36 1.79 10.46 -7.18
C THR A 36 1.74 9.91 -5.74
N THR A 37 2.58 10.44 -4.85
CA THR A 37 2.78 9.86 -3.51
C THR A 37 2.26 10.77 -2.42
N VAL A 38 1.48 10.20 -1.49
CA VAL A 38 0.84 10.91 -0.38
C VAL A 38 1.12 10.16 0.93
N LEU A 39 1.55 10.87 1.96
CA LEU A 39 1.55 10.40 3.33
C LEU A 39 0.20 10.72 3.98
N LEU A 40 -0.48 9.71 4.50
CA LEU A 40 -1.60 9.87 5.44
C LEU A 40 -1.09 9.65 6.87
N GLU A 41 -0.97 10.74 7.62
CA GLU A 41 -0.56 10.72 9.04
C GLU A 41 -1.53 11.57 9.89
N PRO A 42 -2.50 10.93 10.57
CA PRO A 42 -3.45 11.62 11.44
C PRO A 42 -2.80 12.37 12.61
N ASP A 43 -1.68 11.88 13.14
CA ASP A 43 -0.89 12.52 14.19
C ASP A 43 0.13 13.47 13.57
N GLY A 44 -0.29 14.74 13.38
CA GLY A 44 0.55 15.75 12.72
C GLY A 44 1.92 15.97 13.35
N ALA A 45 2.13 15.60 14.62
CA ALA A 45 3.45 15.67 15.27
C ALA A 45 4.43 14.62 14.71
N ARG A 46 3.93 13.52 14.16
CA ARG A 46 4.72 12.43 13.56
C ARG A 46 4.93 12.59 12.07
N ALA A 47 4.21 13.49 11.40
CA ALA A 47 4.39 13.75 9.98
C ALA A 47 5.83 14.17 9.64
N THR A 48 6.59 14.70 10.61
CA THR A 48 8.01 15.04 10.48
C THR A 48 8.98 13.87 10.61
N ASP A 49 8.48 12.66 10.94
CA ASP A 49 9.29 11.44 11.06
C ASP A 49 9.65 10.84 9.69
N VAL A 50 9.10 11.39 8.61
CA VAL A 50 9.45 11.06 7.22
C VAL A 50 10.23 12.18 6.55
N GLU A 51 10.99 11.85 5.50
CA GLU A 51 11.67 12.86 4.69
C GLU A 51 10.67 13.85 4.07
N ASN A 52 11.04 15.14 4.02
CA ASN A 52 10.29 16.15 3.29
C ASN A 52 10.29 15.85 1.78
N GLY A 53 9.20 16.16 1.07
CA GLY A 53 9.11 16.01 -0.39
C GLY A 53 7.92 15.22 -0.92
N PHE A 54 7.01 14.85 -0.02
CA PHE A 54 5.70 14.23 -0.32
C PHE A 54 4.59 15.13 0.21
N GLU A 55 3.40 15.03 -0.37
CA GLU A 55 2.21 15.63 0.22
C GLU A 55 1.85 14.84 1.49
N ALA A 56 1.63 15.54 2.61
CA ALA A 56 1.21 14.94 3.86
C ALA A 56 -0.17 15.46 4.26
N VAL A 57 -1.09 14.54 4.54
CA VAL A 57 -2.46 14.83 4.94
C VAL A 57 -2.79 14.14 6.25
N SER A 58 -3.65 14.76 7.07
CA SER A 58 -4.10 14.22 8.36
C SER A 58 -5.42 13.44 8.28
N THR A 59 -6.07 13.46 7.12
CA THR A 59 -7.34 12.76 6.89
C THR A 59 -7.28 12.02 5.57
N VAL A 60 -8.07 10.96 5.43
CA VAL A 60 -8.06 10.11 4.23
C VAL A 60 -8.36 10.98 3.00
N PRO A 61 -7.44 11.08 2.03
CA PRO A 61 -7.65 11.88 0.82
C PRO A 61 -8.74 11.24 -0.06
N GLU A 62 -9.04 11.87 -1.19
CA GLU A 62 -9.84 11.20 -2.23
C GLU A 62 -9.05 9.99 -2.74
N LEU A 63 -9.67 8.80 -2.72
CA LEU A 63 -9.06 7.56 -3.19
C LEU A 63 -9.85 7.06 -4.40
N GLY A 64 -9.18 6.92 -5.54
CA GLY A 64 -9.73 6.42 -6.79
C GLY A 64 -9.40 4.95 -7.05
N SER A 65 -9.94 4.42 -8.15
CA SER A 65 -9.66 3.05 -8.64
C SER A 65 -8.24 2.85 -9.17
N ASP A 66 -7.44 3.91 -9.19
CA ASP A 66 -6.02 3.98 -9.51
C ASP A 66 -5.11 3.96 -8.26
N THR A 67 -5.71 4.09 -7.07
CA THR A 67 -5.03 4.38 -5.81
C THR A 67 -4.68 3.10 -5.03
N ASP A 68 -3.39 2.96 -4.71
CA ASP A 68 -2.83 1.92 -3.86
C ASP A 68 -2.60 2.46 -2.44
N VAL A 69 -3.13 1.80 -1.41
CA VAL A 69 -2.95 2.21 0.00
C VAL A 69 -2.16 1.17 0.77
N VAL A 70 -1.07 1.59 1.43
CA VAL A 70 -0.20 0.73 2.23
C VAL A 70 -0.11 1.28 3.65
N VAL A 71 -0.62 0.51 4.61
CA VAL A 71 -0.45 0.80 6.03
C VAL A 71 0.89 0.28 6.52
N THR A 72 1.74 1.19 6.98
CA THR A 72 3.13 0.88 7.32
C THR A 72 3.38 0.65 8.82
N ASP A 73 2.40 0.96 9.66
CA ASP A 73 2.39 0.67 11.09
C ASP A 73 1.08 -0.05 11.47
N HIS A 74 1.20 -1.26 12.02
CA HIS A 74 0.06 -2.10 12.38
C HIS A 74 -0.26 -2.08 13.89
N ASP A 75 0.50 -1.33 14.68
CA ASP A 75 0.35 -1.26 16.14
C ASP A 75 -0.32 0.05 16.59
N ARG A 76 -0.68 0.93 15.64
CA ARG A 76 -1.40 2.18 15.91
C ARG A 76 -2.78 1.92 16.51
N PRO A 77 -3.18 2.62 17.59
CA PRO A 77 -4.50 2.48 18.18
C PRO A 77 -5.62 2.87 17.20
N GLU A 78 -5.39 3.85 16.33
CA GLU A 78 -6.32 4.33 15.31
C GLU A 78 -6.33 3.48 14.01
N LEU A 79 -5.59 2.36 13.95
CA LEU A 79 -5.50 1.49 12.78
C LEU A 79 -6.87 1.12 12.20
N GLY A 80 -7.80 0.71 13.08
CA GLY A 80 -9.14 0.28 12.67
C GLY A 80 -9.96 1.41 12.03
N GLU A 81 -9.91 2.60 12.63
CA GLU A 81 -10.66 3.77 12.16
C GLU A 81 -10.13 4.24 10.80
N VAL A 82 -8.81 4.31 10.65
CA VAL A 82 -8.18 4.71 9.38
C VAL A 82 -8.47 3.68 8.28
N LEU A 83 -8.33 2.39 8.56
CA LEU A 83 -8.63 1.35 7.57
C LEU A 83 -10.11 1.32 7.17
N LYS A 84 -11.03 1.50 8.12
CA LYS A 84 -12.46 1.59 7.80
C LYS A 84 -12.72 2.73 6.83
N ALA A 85 -12.19 3.92 7.12
CA ALA A 85 -12.32 5.09 6.26
C ALA A 85 -11.70 4.87 4.86
N VAL A 86 -10.55 4.21 4.77
CA VAL A 86 -9.94 3.82 3.48
C VAL A 86 -10.83 2.85 2.72
N LEU A 87 -11.33 1.81 3.39
CA LEU A 87 -12.17 0.79 2.75
C LEU A 87 -13.49 1.36 2.24
N ASP A 88 -14.01 2.44 2.83
CA ASP A 88 -15.25 3.14 2.43
C ASP A 88 -15.11 3.88 1.08
N ARG A 89 -13.92 3.86 0.48
CA ARG A 89 -13.58 4.51 -0.79
C ARG A 89 -13.17 3.47 -1.84
N PRO A 90 -13.22 3.81 -3.14
CA PRO A 90 -12.95 2.88 -4.23
C PRO A 90 -11.44 2.64 -4.48
N ALA A 91 -10.60 2.66 -3.44
CA ALA A 91 -9.18 2.36 -3.56
C ALA A 91 -8.97 1.01 -4.27
N ARG A 92 -8.05 1.00 -5.25
CA ARG A 92 -7.72 -0.17 -6.06
C ARG A 92 -7.26 -1.33 -5.19
N TRP A 93 -6.39 -1.02 -4.23
CA TRP A 93 -5.65 -2.00 -3.46
C TRP A 93 -5.36 -1.45 -2.06
N VAL A 94 -5.53 -2.29 -1.04
CA VAL A 94 -5.31 -1.91 0.35
C VAL A 94 -4.52 -3.01 1.04
N GLY A 95 -3.39 -2.68 1.66
CA GLY A 95 -2.58 -3.66 2.36
C GLY A 95 -2.00 -3.12 3.66
N VAL A 96 -1.70 -4.04 4.57
CA VAL A 96 -1.14 -3.73 5.90
C VAL A 96 0.14 -4.53 6.09
N LEU A 97 1.26 -3.84 6.30
CA LEU A 97 2.53 -4.49 6.61
C LEU A 97 2.38 -5.40 7.84
N GLY A 98 3.11 -6.51 7.84
CA GLY A 98 3.22 -7.36 9.02
C GLY A 98 3.65 -8.78 8.72
N ASN A 99 3.96 -9.50 9.80
CA ASN A 99 4.43 -10.88 9.71
C ASN A 99 3.27 -11.82 9.32
N PRO A 100 3.41 -12.64 8.27
CA PRO A 100 2.38 -13.61 7.86
C PRO A 100 2.08 -14.68 8.91
N ARG A 101 2.98 -14.89 9.89
CA ARG A 101 2.80 -15.90 10.94
C ARG A 101 1.80 -15.49 12.01
N HIS A 102 1.38 -14.23 12.05
CA HIS A 102 0.45 -13.71 13.04
C HIS A 102 -0.82 -13.19 12.36
N ALA A 103 -1.96 -13.40 13.01
CA ALA A 103 -3.20 -12.77 12.60
C ALA A 103 -3.01 -11.24 12.51
N GLY A 104 -3.56 -10.64 11.47
CA GLY A 104 -3.46 -9.20 11.28
C GLY A 104 -4.25 -8.46 12.37
N PRO A 105 -3.65 -7.52 13.12
CA PRO A 105 -4.38 -6.75 14.14
C PRO A 105 -5.52 -5.93 13.54
N HIS A 106 -5.43 -5.62 12.23
CA HIS A 106 -6.51 -4.99 11.47
C HIS A 106 -7.81 -5.79 11.49
N VAL A 107 -7.76 -7.13 11.54
CA VAL A 107 -8.97 -7.97 11.50
C VAL A 107 -9.81 -7.74 12.75
N SER A 108 -9.20 -7.82 13.93
CA SER A 108 -9.89 -7.55 15.20
C SER A 108 -10.32 -6.09 15.31
N ALA A 109 -9.47 -5.15 14.89
CA ALA A 109 -9.77 -3.72 14.94
C ALA A 109 -10.97 -3.35 14.05
N LEU A 110 -11.04 -3.90 12.84
CA LEU A 110 -12.16 -3.67 11.91
C LEU A 110 -13.44 -4.38 12.36
N LYS A 111 -13.35 -5.60 12.90
CA LYS A 111 -14.51 -6.30 13.48
C LYS A 111 -15.13 -5.53 14.65
N ALA A 112 -14.30 -4.92 15.50
CA ALA A 112 -14.76 -4.07 16.60
C ALA A 112 -15.49 -2.80 16.14
N LEU A 113 -15.36 -2.43 14.86
CA LEU A 113 -16.04 -1.28 14.22
C LEU A 113 -17.18 -1.70 13.29
N ASP A 114 -17.65 -2.95 13.44
CA ASP A 114 -18.72 -3.59 12.67
C ASP A 114 -18.47 -3.61 11.15
N VAL A 115 -17.20 -3.68 10.73
CA VAL A 115 -16.86 -3.80 9.31
C VAL A 115 -17.17 -5.23 8.82
N PRO A 116 -17.95 -5.39 7.74
CA PRO A 116 -18.27 -6.70 7.17
C PRO A 116 -17.04 -7.53 6.78
N GLU A 117 -17.12 -8.86 6.92
CA GLU A 117 -15.99 -9.77 6.67
C GLU A 117 -15.49 -9.72 5.22
N ASP A 118 -16.38 -9.53 4.24
CA ASP A 118 -16.03 -9.39 2.83
C ASP A 118 -15.20 -8.14 2.57
N ARG A 119 -15.46 -7.05 3.31
CA ARG A 119 -14.67 -5.82 3.23
C ARG A 119 -13.33 -5.95 3.93
N ILE A 120 -13.28 -6.65 5.07
CA ILE A 120 -12.03 -6.99 5.76
C ILE A 120 -11.15 -7.85 4.84
N ALA A 121 -11.73 -8.80 4.11
CA ALA A 121 -11.02 -9.69 3.20
C ALA A 121 -10.34 -8.96 2.02
N ARG A 122 -10.72 -7.70 1.73
CA ARG A 122 -10.02 -6.86 0.75
C ARG A 122 -8.65 -6.37 1.23
N VAL A 123 -8.34 -6.48 2.52
CA VAL A 123 -7.06 -6.04 3.09
C VAL A 123 -6.01 -7.12 2.88
N HIS A 124 -5.00 -6.79 2.08
CA HIS A 124 -3.88 -7.70 1.78
C HIS A 124 -2.88 -7.73 2.94
N ARG A 125 -2.52 -8.95 3.39
CA ARG A 125 -1.45 -9.19 4.35
C ARG A 125 -0.88 -10.62 4.16
N PRO A 126 0.45 -10.81 4.11
CA PRO A 126 1.50 -9.78 4.13
C PRO A 126 1.51 -8.99 2.82
N VAL A 127 2.15 -7.81 2.86
CA VAL A 127 2.34 -6.96 1.68
C VAL A 127 3.71 -7.22 1.06
N GLY A 128 3.75 -7.24 -0.27
CA GLY A 128 4.99 -7.34 -1.04
C GLY A 128 5.41 -8.77 -1.40
N LEU A 129 6.38 -8.87 -2.31
CA LEU A 129 6.98 -10.15 -2.69
C LEU A 129 7.91 -10.66 -1.58
N ASN A 130 7.92 -11.97 -1.38
CA ASN A 130 8.83 -12.60 -0.41
C ASN A 130 10.26 -12.65 -0.94
N ILE A 131 11.00 -11.54 -0.79
CA ILE A 131 12.42 -11.41 -1.14
C ILE A 131 13.34 -11.56 0.08
N GLY A 132 12.81 -11.95 1.24
CA GLY A 132 13.56 -12.03 2.49
C GLY A 132 13.94 -10.67 3.09
N SER A 133 13.20 -9.60 2.74
CA SER A 133 13.43 -8.23 3.20
C SER A 133 13.46 -8.10 4.73
N ARG A 134 14.39 -7.31 5.25
CA ARG A 134 14.59 -7.06 6.69
C ARG A 134 14.68 -5.59 7.04
N THR A 135 15.27 -4.79 6.16
CA THR A 135 15.47 -3.35 6.39
C THR A 135 14.31 -2.53 5.82
N PRO A 136 14.03 -1.31 6.32
CA PRO A 136 12.99 -0.45 5.76
C PRO A 136 13.04 -0.26 4.23
N PRO A 137 14.19 0.03 3.59
CA PRO A 137 14.25 0.13 2.13
C PRO A 137 13.99 -1.20 1.42
N GLU A 138 14.44 -2.34 1.96
CA GLU A 138 14.13 -3.65 1.38
C GLU A 138 12.64 -3.97 1.45
N ILE A 139 11.97 -3.63 2.57
CA ILE A 139 10.53 -3.83 2.74
C ILE A 139 9.75 -2.94 1.77
N ALA A 140 10.20 -1.69 1.55
CA ALA A 140 9.61 -0.80 0.56
C ALA A 140 9.75 -1.38 -0.87
N ILE A 141 10.92 -1.90 -1.23
CA ILE A 141 11.14 -2.58 -2.53
C ILE A 141 10.24 -3.80 -2.68
N ALA A 142 10.18 -4.66 -1.65
CA ALA A 142 9.31 -5.84 -1.63
C ALA A 142 7.85 -5.46 -1.86
N THR A 143 7.39 -4.41 -1.17
CA THR A 143 6.03 -3.86 -1.27
C THR A 143 5.73 -3.38 -2.68
N LEU A 144 6.56 -2.51 -3.24
CA LEU A 144 6.38 -1.97 -4.60
C LEU A 144 6.43 -3.06 -5.66
N ALA A 145 7.34 -4.02 -5.53
CA ALA A 145 7.41 -5.17 -6.43
C ALA A 145 6.10 -5.99 -6.38
N GLY A 146 5.50 -6.15 -5.21
CA GLY A 146 4.20 -6.80 -5.04
C GLY A 146 3.07 -6.03 -5.70
N LEU A 147 3.00 -4.70 -5.49
CA LEU A 147 2.00 -3.84 -6.13
C LEU A 147 2.08 -3.89 -7.66
N LEU A 148 3.30 -3.84 -8.21
CA LEU A 148 3.52 -3.95 -9.65
C LEU A 148 3.16 -5.34 -10.18
N ALA A 149 3.48 -6.41 -9.44
CA ALA A 149 3.13 -7.77 -9.83
C ALA A 149 1.60 -7.96 -9.88
N ASP A 150 0.89 -7.53 -8.83
CA ASP A 150 -0.57 -7.52 -8.73
C ASP A 150 -1.20 -6.76 -9.92
N ARG A 151 -0.76 -5.51 -10.14
CA ARG A 151 -1.29 -4.65 -11.22
C ARG A 151 -1.06 -5.26 -12.60
N ASN A 152 0.02 -6.01 -12.80
CA ASN A 152 0.35 -6.66 -14.07
C ASN A 152 -0.21 -8.09 -14.18
N GLY A 153 -0.98 -8.58 -13.21
CA GLY A 153 -1.47 -9.95 -13.19
C GLY A 153 -0.35 -10.99 -13.17
N ARG A 154 0.76 -10.70 -12.50
CA ARG A 154 1.94 -11.56 -12.40
C ARG A 154 2.11 -12.09 -10.98
N PRO A 155 2.61 -13.32 -10.81
CA PRO A 155 2.87 -13.88 -9.48
C PRO A 155 4.07 -13.22 -8.78
N GLY A 156 4.95 -12.56 -9.54
CA GLY A 156 6.28 -12.19 -9.06
C GLY A 156 7.21 -13.41 -8.95
N GLY A 157 8.52 -13.18 -8.88
CA GLY A 157 9.54 -14.23 -8.82
C GLY A 157 10.33 -14.42 -10.12
N PHE A 158 11.08 -15.51 -10.21
CA PHE A 158 12.04 -15.76 -11.30
C PHE A 158 11.48 -16.55 -12.48
N GLU A 159 10.21 -16.97 -12.41
CA GLU A 159 9.55 -17.73 -13.47
C GLU A 159 8.87 -16.78 -14.46
N PHE A 160 9.33 -16.79 -15.71
CA PHE A 160 8.75 -16.04 -16.81
C PHE A 160 8.00 -17.01 -17.73
N SER A 161 6.83 -17.48 -17.29
CA SER A 161 5.97 -18.27 -18.18
C SER A 161 5.42 -17.37 -19.29
N SER A 162 5.70 -17.76 -20.55
CA SER A 162 5.04 -17.16 -21.71
C SER A 162 3.56 -17.53 -21.68
N PRO A 163 2.62 -16.63 -22.04
CA PRO A 163 1.26 -17.06 -22.30
C PRO A 163 1.33 -18.11 -23.40
N ARG A 164 0.73 -19.29 -23.18
CA ARG A 164 0.56 -20.26 -24.27
C ARG A 164 -0.20 -19.54 -25.37
N VAL A 165 0.43 -19.51 -26.55
CA VAL A 165 -0.10 -18.92 -27.79
C VAL A 165 -1.45 -19.54 -28.13
#